data_AF-A0A7X7PUE6-F1
#
_entry.id   AF-A0A7X7PUE6-F1
#
_cell.length_a   1.000
_cell.length_b   1.000
_cell.length_c   1.000
_cell.angle_alpha   90.00
_cell.angle_beta   90.00
_cell.angle_gamma   90.00
#
_symmetry.space_group_name_H-M   'P 1'
#
loop_
_entity.id
_entity.type
_entity.pdbx_description
1 polymer ?
#
loop_
_entity_poly.entity_id
_entity_poly.type
_entity_poly.pdbx_seq_one_letter_code
_entity_poly.pdbx_strand_id
1 'polypeptide(L)'
;MHVIDRREALKSLGVGTVSAWFGGLTLSSSSLAQAHTGNSTAKPFPLRDVRLLESEFSAAQARNARYLSDLDADRLLHNFRVNAGLEPKAPVYGGWESQEPWVDIRCHGHTLGHYLSACSMHYAATGDETFKARVDYVVAELAECQKAGKTGLVCAFPDGAEQLERSLRGEEFAGVPWYTMHKVYAGLRDAHVLANSELALEVLVGLSDWAWRVTEPLSDAQMQRLLDREHGGMNEILADVHVLTNDPKYLRLAERFSHRALLDPL
;
A
#
# COMPACT_ATOMS: atom_id res chain seq x y z
N MET A 1 31.98 31.38 -24.04
CA MET A 1 32.32 30.22 -23.18
C MET A 1 31.01 29.55 -22.81
N HIS A 2 30.53 28.63 -23.65
CA HIS A 2 29.28 27.91 -23.43
C HIS A 2 29.61 26.51 -22.90
N VAL A 3 29.09 26.21 -21.72
CA VAL A 3 29.21 24.90 -21.05
C VAL A 3 28.22 23.96 -21.72
N ILE A 4 28.72 22.87 -22.29
CA ILE A 4 27.92 21.82 -22.92
C ILE A 4 27.39 20.90 -21.83
N ASP A 5 26.07 20.70 -21.82
CA ASP A 5 25.34 19.83 -20.89
C ASP A 5 25.59 18.34 -21.21
N ARG A 6 25.75 17.52 -20.15
CA ARG A 6 26.07 16.09 -20.17
C ARG A 6 25.05 15.25 -20.95
N ARG A 7 23.83 15.74 -21.17
CA ARG A 7 22.78 15.04 -21.92
C ARG A 7 22.95 15.06 -23.45
N GLU A 8 23.70 15.99 -24.01
CA GLU A 8 23.96 16.05 -25.46
C GLU A 8 25.18 15.23 -25.88
N ALA A 9 26.12 14.97 -24.95
CA ALA A 9 27.31 14.15 -25.20
C ALA A 9 27.01 12.64 -25.41
N LEU A 10 25.81 12.17 -25.05
CA LEU A 10 25.39 10.77 -25.20
C LEU A 10 24.59 10.50 -26.49
N LYS A 11 24.30 11.52 -27.30
CA LYS A 11 23.61 11.35 -28.60
C LYS A 11 24.56 11.23 -29.79
N SER A 12 25.87 11.43 -29.61
CA SER A 12 26.83 11.56 -30.71
C SER A 12 27.91 10.47 -30.78
N LEU A 13 27.85 9.44 -29.92
CA LEU A 13 28.76 8.28 -30.00
C LEU A 13 28.13 7.17 -30.83
N GLY A 14 28.17 7.33 -32.15
CA GLY A 14 27.58 6.35 -33.05
C GLY A 14 27.97 6.45 -34.53
N VAL A 15 29.08 7.10 -34.90
CA VAL A 15 29.68 6.90 -36.24
C VAL A 15 31.20 7.06 -36.14
N GLY A 16 31.90 5.95 -35.93
CA GLY A 16 33.34 5.85 -36.12
C GLY A 16 33.63 5.15 -37.44
N THR A 17 33.89 5.91 -38.50
CA THR A 17 34.44 5.36 -39.75
C THR A 17 35.95 5.31 -39.66
N VAL A 18 36.50 4.10 -39.48
CA VAL A 18 37.92 3.82 -39.73
C VAL A 18 38.08 3.53 -41.22
N SER A 19 38.73 4.44 -41.93
CA SER A 19 39.17 4.19 -43.31
C SER A 19 40.50 3.44 -43.29
N ALA A 20 40.48 2.16 -43.62
CA ALA A 20 41.66 1.41 -44.03
C ALA A 20 41.31 0.48 -45.20
N TRP A 21 41.86 0.79 -46.37
CA TRP A 21 41.83 -0.05 -47.56
C TRP A 21 42.72 -1.27 -47.38
N PHE A 22 42.20 -2.50 -47.55
CA PHE A 22 42.90 -3.62 -48.21
C PHE A 22 41.91 -4.76 -48.55
N GLY A 23 41.87 -5.11 -49.83
CA GLY A 23 41.61 -6.44 -50.43
C GLY A 23 40.55 -7.39 -49.84
N GLY A 24 39.43 -7.51 -50.55
CA GLY A 24 38.83 -8.80 -50.94
C GLY A 24 38.42 -9.80 -49.86
N LEU A 25 37.16 -9.73 -49.44
CA LEU A 25 36.27 -10.86 -49.13
C LEU A 25 34.90 -10.30 -48.74
N THR A 26 33.90 -10.44 -49.61
CA THR A 26 32.51 -10.11 -49.31
C THR A 26 31.93 -11.14 -48.35
N LEU A 27 32.09 -10.92 -47.05
CA LEU A 27 31.28 -11.56 -46.03
C LEU A 27 30.00 -10.73 -45.87
N SER A 28 28.93 -11.15 -46.52
CA SER A 28 27.58 -10.64 -46.28
C SER A 28 27.16 -10.97 -44.84
N SER A 29 27.57 -10.10 -43.91
CA SER A 29 27.21 -10.17 -42.50
C SER A 29 26.05 -9.21 -42.25
N SER A 30 24.93 -9.44 -42.94
CA SER A 30 23.71 -8.68 -42.72
C SER A 30 22.82 -9.42 -41.72
N SER A 31 23.31 -9.59 -40.49
CA SER A 31 22.42 -9.62 -39.33
C SER A 31 22.51 -8.24 -38.68
N LEU A 32 21.83 -7.27 -39.29
CA LEU A 32 21.41 -6.10 -38.54
C LEU A 32 20.68 -6.64 -37.32
N ALA A 33 21.25 -6.42 -36.13
CA ALA A 33 20.56 -6.69 -34.89
C ALA A 33 19.17 -6.06 -35.03
N GLN A 34 18.15 -6.92 -35.08
CA GLN A 34 16.77 -6.48 -35.09
C GLN A 34 16.61 -5.72 -33.78
N ALA A 35 16.71 -4.40 -33.82
CA ALA A 35 16.36 -3.56 -32.70
C ALA A 35 14.95 -4.01 -32.31
N HIS A 36 14.83 -4.59 -31.12
CA HIS A 36 13.54 -4.97 -30.57
C HIS A 36 12.75 -3.67 -30.39
N THR A 37 11.97 -3.30 -31.39
CA THR A 37 10.98 -2.24 -31.34
C THR A 37 9.69 -2.71 -30.66
N GLY A 38 9.78 -3.78 -29.86
CA GLY A 38 8.73 -4.13 -28.92
C GLY A 38 8.73 -3.11 -27.80
N ASN A 39 7.57 -2.51 -27.53
CA ASN A 39 7.32 -1.82 -26.26
C ASN A 39 7.45 -2.83 -25.10
N SER A 40 8.68 -3.13 -24.68
CA SER A 40 8.91 -3.91 -23.47
C SER A 40 8.68 -2.99 -22.28
N THR A 41 7.57 -3.21 -21.58
CA THR A 41 7.32 -2.53 -20.30
C THR A 41 8.17 -3.20 -19.23
N ALA A 42 9.04 -2.44 -18.58
CA ALA A 42 9.83 -2.94 -17.45
C ALA A 42 8.90 -3.37 -16.30
N LYS A 43 9.17 -4.52 -15.69
CA LYS A 43 8.43 -5.04 -14.53
C LYS A 43 9.39 -5.21 -13.34
N PRO A 44 8.97 -4.88 -12.11
CA PRO A 44 9.77 -5.18 -10.94
C PRO A 44 9.87 -6.70 -10.73
N PHE A 45 10.98 -7.16 -10.16
CA PHE A 45 11.08 -8.54 -9.69
C PHE A 45 10.24 -8.72 -8.42
N PRO A 46 9.44 -9.79 -8.31
CA PRO A 46 8.79 -10.17 -7.06
C PRO A 46 9.80 -10.34 -5.92
N LEU A 47 9.42 -10.01 -4.69
CA LEU A 47 10.31 -10.16 -3.51
C LEU A 47 10.82 -11.60 -3.34
N ARG A 48 9.98 -12.60 -3.65
CA ARG A 48 10.34 -14.03 -3.57
C ARG A 48 11.45 -14.44 -4.55
N ASP A 49 11.66 -13.66 -5.60
CA ASP A 49 12.66 -13.92 -6.64
C ASP A 49 13.99 -13.21 -6.37
N VAL A 50 14.08 -12.40 -5.29
CA VAL A 50 15.28 -11.64 -4.94
C VAL A 50 15.74 -12.01 -3.53
N ARG A 51 16.78 -12.84 -3.44
CA ARG A 51 17.39 -13.21 -2.16
C ARG A 51 18.53 -12.27 -1.80
N LEU A 52 18.42 -11.59 -0.66
CA LEU A 52 19.54 -10.83 -0.09
C LEU A 52 20.62 -11.79 0.42
N LEU A 53 21.85 -11.61 -0.06
CA LEU A 53 23.04 -12.26 0.49
C LEU A 53 23.53 -11.53 1.74
N GLU A 54 24.52 -12.10 2.42
CA GLU A 54 25.16 -11.47 3.58
C GLU A 54 25.63 -10.05 3.25
N SER A 55 25.04 -9.06 3.92
CA SER A 55 25.22 -7.64 3.66
C SER A 55 24.56 -6.80 4.77
N GLU A 56 24.78 -5.48 4.74
CA GLU A 56 24.07 -4.56 5.63
C GLU A 56 22.54 -4.62 5.44
N PHE A 57 22.06 -4.92 4.23
CA PHE A 57 20.64 -5.04 3.91
C PHE A 57 20.02 -6.31 4.51
N SER A 58 20.69 -7.46 4.42
CA SER A 58 20.18 -8.69 5.08
C SER A 58 20.26 -8.59 6.60
N ALA A 59 21.28 -7.90 7.14
CA ALA A 59 21.33 -7.56 8.56
C ALA A 59 20.17 -6.64 9.00
N ALA A 60 19.78 -5.66 8.17
CA ALA A 60 18.62 -4.80 8.41
C ALA A 60 17.30 -5.58 8.33
N GLN A 61 17.14 -6.46 7.33
CA GLN A 61 15.98 -7.36 7.22
C GLN A 61 15.82 -8.24 8.46
N ALA A 62 16.92 -8.81 8.97
CA ALA A 62 16.91 -9.63 10.19
C ALA A 62 16.59 -8.82 11.46
N ARG A 63 17.06 -7.57 11.57
CA ARG A 63 16.68 -6.67 12.68
C ARG A 63 15.19 -6.35 12.63
N ASN A 64 14.66 -6.05 11.45
CA ASN A 64 13.23 -5.79 11.27
C ASN A 64 12.40 -7.03 11.64
N ALA A 65 12.82 -8.22 11.23
CA ALA A 65 12.15 -9.48 11.57
C ALA A 65 12.02 -9.69 13.09
N ARG A 66 13.11 -9.44 13.83
CA ARG A 66 13.09 -9.53 15.31
C ARG A 66 12.11 -8.54 15.92
N TYR A 67 12.16 -7.28 15.49
CA TYR A 67 11.22 -6.26 15.96
C TYR A 67 9.76 -6.65 15.70
N LEU A 68 9.43 -7.10 14.48
CA LEU A 68 8.08 -7.54 14.15
C LEU A 68 7.64 -8.78 14.95
N SER A 69 8.58 -9.65 15.31
CA SER A 69 8.29 -10.84 16.12
C SER A 69 8.01 -10.49 17.59
N ASP A 70 8.64 -9.43 18.10
CA ASP A 70 8.43 -8.91 19.45
C ASP A 70 7.07 -8.23 19.62
N LEU A 71 6.42 -7.83 18.52
CA LEU A 71 5.08 -7.26 18.55
C LEU A 71 4.00 -8.35 18.75
N ASP A 72 3.20 -8.15 19.78
CA ASP A 72 1.95 -8.86 20.04
C ASP A 72 0.81 -8.33 19.15
N ALA A 73 0.25 -9.21 18.31
CA ALA A 73 -0.83 -8.89 17.39
C ALA A 73 -2.15 -8.57 18.12
N ASP A 74 -2.46 -9.24 19.23
CA ASP A 74 -3.72 -9.04 19.96
C ASP A 74 -3.80 -7.63 20.57
N ARG A 75 -2.65 -7.07 20.93
CA ARG A 75 -2.56 -5.69 21.44
C ARG A 75 -2.80 -4.65 20.34
N LEU A 76 -2.37 -4.93 19.10
CA LEU A 76 -2.68 -4.11 17.93
C LEU A 76 -4.14 -4.25 17.50
N LEU A 77 -4.74 -5.43 17.70
CA LEU A 77 -6.14 -5.75 17.38
C LEU A 77 -7.14 -5.26 18.44
N HIS A 78 -6.66 -4.82 19.62
CA HIS A 78 -7.51 -4.45 20.76
C HIS A 78 -8.70 -3.57 20.39
N ASN A 79 -8.45 -2.38 19.84
CA ASN A 79 -9.51 -1.42 19.53
C ASN A 79 -10.38 -1.85 18.33
N PHE A 80 -9.85 -2.67 17.42
CA PHE A 80 -10.66 -3.25 16.34
C PHE A 80 -11.73 -4.19 16.91
N ARG A 81 -11.36 -5.03 17.88
CA ARG A 81 -12.30 -5.92 18.57
C ARG A 81 -13.32 -5.13 19.38
N VAL A 82 -12.86 -4.13 20.16
CA VAL A 82 -13.75 -3.24 20.93
C VAL A 82 -14.78 -2.56 20.03
N ASN A 83 -14.36 -1.96 18.92
CA ASN A 83 -15.26 -1.27 18.00
C ASN A 83 -16.23 -2.21 17.26
N ALA A 84 -15.87 -3.49 17.15
CA ALA A 84 -16.75 -4.53 16.60
C ALA A 84 -17.69 -5.15 17.65
N GLY A 85 -17.64 -4.70 18.92
CA GLY A 85 -18.42 -5.27 20.03
C GLY A 85 -17.91 -6.65 20.49
N LEU A 86 -16.65 -6.95 20.21
CA LEU A 86 -15.98 -8.19 20.61
C LEU A 86 -15.04 -7.93 21.80
N GLU A 87 -14.86 -8.94 22.65
CA GLU A 87 -13.91 -8.86 23.76
C GLU A 87 -12.46 -8.78 23.23
N PRO A 88 -11.65 -7.80 23.65
CA PRO A 88 -10.24 -7.72 23.29
C PRO A 88 -9.43 -8.84 23.95
N LYS A 89 -8.45 -9.38 23.25
CA LYS A 89 -7.65 -10.54 23.70
C LYS A 89 -6.39 -10.17 24.49
N ALA A 90 -5.94 -8.92 24.38
CA ALA A 90 -4.78 -8.39 25.09
C ALA A 90 -4.98 -6.89 25.33
N PRO A 91 -4.27 -6.26 26.30
CA PRO A 91 -4.39 -4.82 26.53
C PRO A 91 -3.84 -3.99 25.36
N VAL A 92 -4.47 -2.84 25.09
CA VAL A 92 -4.03 -1.92 24.04
C VAL A 92 -2.54 -1.53 24.19
N TYR A 93 -1.87 -1.28 23.07
CA TYR A 93 -0.53 -0.69 23.10
C TYR A 93 -0.53 0.76 23.59
N GLY A 94 0.61 1.21 24.10
CA GLY A 94 0.85 2.61 24.46
C GLY A 94 1.03 3.52 23.24
N GLY A 95 1.66 4.68 23.45
CA GLY A 95 1.92 5.64 22.39
C GLY A 95 0.65 6.09 21.66
N TRP A 96 0.70 6.07 20.32
CA TRP A 96 -0.37 6.58 19.44
C TRP A 96 -1.68 5.78 19.53
N GLU A 97 -1.64 4.59 20.14
CA GLU A 97 -2.80 3.70 20.31
C GLU A 97 -3.57 3.91 21.63
N SER A 98 -3.00 4.61 22.63
CA SER A 98 -3.71 4.84 23.92
C SER A 98 -3.14 5.89 24.88
N GLN A 99 -1.99 6.52 24.62
CA GLN A 99 -1.30 7.38 25.59
C GLN A 99 -1.30 8.85 25.17
N GLU A 100 -1.60 9.73 26.11
CA GLU A 100 -1.42 11.17 25.94
C GLU A 100 0.07 11.56 25.77
N PRO A 101 0.39 12.60 24.97
CA PRO A 101 -0.53 13.38 24.14
C PRO A 101 -0.84 12.73 22.79
N TRP A 102 -0.27 11.55 22.51
CA TRP A 102 -0.33 10.91 21.19
C TRP A 102 -1.72 10.41 20.83
N VAL A 103 -2.54 10.05 21.82
CA VAL A 103 -3.93 9.62 21.64
C VAL A 103 -4.76 10.67 20.89
N ASP A 104 -4.46 11.96 21.06
CA ASP A 104 -5.18 13.08 20.44
C ASP A 104 -4.96 13.18 18.92
N ILE A 105 -3.93 12.50 18.38
CA ILE A 105 -3.71 12.38 16.94
C ILE A 105 -4.77 11.48 16.29
N ARG A 106 -5.43 10.61 17.07
CA ARG A 106 -6.53 9.71 16.64
C ARG A 106 -6.20 8.88 15.40
N CYS A 107 -5.01 8.30 15.40
CA CYS A 107 -4.48 7.47 14.32
C CYS A 107 -4.55 5.97 14.64
N HIS A 108 -5.33 5.56 15.64
CA HIS A 108 -5.34 4.21 16.20
C HIS A 108 -5.64 3.15 15.13
N GLY A 109 -4.90 2.04 15.17
CA GLY A 109 -4.93 0.98 14.17
C GLY A 109 -4.02 1.20 12.97
N HIS A 110 -3.45 2.40 12.78
CA HIS A 110 -2.47 2.62 11.71
C HIS A 110 -1.25 1.70 11.84
N THR A 111 -0.84 1.39 13.08
CA THR A 111 0.27 0.49 13.37
C THR A 111 -0.06 -0.94 12.95
N LEU A 112 -1.29 -1.43 13.18
CA LEU A 112 -1.72 -2.75 12.71
C LEU A 112 -1.65 -2.84 11.17
N GLY A 113 -2.12 -1.81 10.47
CA GLY A 113 -2.04 -1.75 9.01
C GLY A 113 -0.61 -1.87 8.50
N HIS A 114 0.31 -1.07 9.06
CA HIS A 114 1.74 -1.15 8.74
C HIS A 114 2.37 -2.50 9.12
N TYR A 115 2.00 -3.04 10.28
CA TYR A 115 2.47 -4.34 10.77
C TYR A 115 2.09 -5.47 9.81
N LEU A 116 0.85 -5.46 9.32
CA LEU A 116 0.35 -6.44 8.37
C LEU A 116 1.16 -6.41 7.07
N SER A 117 1.31 -5.22 6.45
CA SER A 117 2.18 -5.03 5.28
C SER A 117 3.62 -5.52 5.52
N ALA A 118 4.20 -5.18 6.67
CA ALA A 118 5.57 -5.54 7.01
C ALA A 118 5.76 -7.06 7.15
N CYS A 119 4.80 -7.76 7.78
CA CYS A 119 4.81 -9.21 7.89
C CYS A 119 4.62 -9.88 6.52
N SER A 120 3.71 -9.38 5.68
CA SER A 120 3.48 -9.90 4.34
C SER A 120 4.71 -9.75 3.43
N MET A 121 5.37 -8.58 3.47
CA MET A 121 6.64 -8.36 2.76
C MET A 121 7.75 -9.27 3.29
N HIS A 122 7.84 -9.48 4.61
CA HIS A 122 8.85 -10.34 5.20
C HIS A 122 8.67 -11.80 4.76
N TYR A 123 7.43 -12.31 4.82
CA TYR A 123 7.10 -13.63 4.30
C TYR A 123 7.46 -13.77 2.83
N ALA A 124 7.04 -12.82 1.98
CA ALA A 124 7.32 -12.87 0.55
C ALA A 124 8.82 -12.86 0.23
N ALA A 125 9.63 -12.09 0.97
CA ALA A 125 11.06 -12.00 0.74
C ALA A 125 11.84 -13.21 1.28
N THR A 126 11.34 -13.87 2.31
CA THR A 126 12.13 -14.88 3.04
C THR A 126 11.61 -16.30 2.90
N GLY A 127 10.30 -16.49 2.79
CA GLY A 127 9.61 -17.77 2.94
C GLY A 127 9.40 -18.18 4.41
N ASP A 128 9.59 -17.28 5.37
CA ASP A 128 9.42 -17.60 6.79
C ASP A 128 7.94 -17.75 7.17
N GLU A 129 7.51 -18.99 7.35
CA GLU A 129 6.13 -19.36 7.68
C GLU A 129 5.64 -18.80 9.02
N THR A 130 6.52 -18.36 9.92
CA THR A 130 6.09 -17.70 11.16
C THR A 130 5.42 -16.35 10.87
N PHE A 131 5.88 -15.64 9.83
CA PHE A 131 5.26 -14.39 9.38
C PHE A 131 3.97 -14.64 8.60
N LYS A 132 3.88 -15.74 7.84
CA LYS A 132 2.63 -16.17 7.21
C LYS A 132 1.55 -16.42 8.25
N ALA A 133 1.88 -17.16 9.31
CA ALA A 133 0.95 -17.43 10.41
C ALA A 133 0.46 -16.15 11.09
N ARG A 134 1.34 -15.15 11.26
CA ARG A 134 0.96 -13.83 11.81
C ARG A 134 0.03 -13.05 10.89
N VAL A 135 0.32 -13.04 9.59
CA VAL A 135 -0.56 -12.43 8.57
C VAL A 135 -1.94 -13.07 8.62
N ASP A 136 -2.00 -14.41 8.56
CA ASP A 136 -3.26 -15.15 8.57
C ASP A 136 -4.06 -14.91 9.86
N TYR A 137 -3.37 -14.87 11.01
CA TYR A 137 -3.99 -14.55 12.29
C TYR A 137 -4.63 -13.16 12.28
N VAL A 138 -3.86 -12.12 11.93
CA VAL A 138 -4.37 -10.74 11.89
C VAL A 138 -5.56 -10.61 10.93
N VAL A 139 -5.48 -11.22 9.75
CA VAL A 139 -6.56 -11.20 8.76
C VAL A 139 -7.81 -11.90 9.28
N ALA A 140 -7.67 -13.05 9.94
CA ALA A 140 -8.80 -13.78 10.53
C ALA A 140 -9.49 -12.94 11.62
N GLU A 141 -8.72 -12.27 12.48
CA GLU A 141 -9.24 -11.40 13.54
C GLU A 141 -9.97 -10.18 12.96
N LEU A 142 -9.42 -9.55 11.91
CA LEU A 142 -10.09 -8.47 11.21
C LEU A 142 -11.38 -8.94 10.52
N ALA A 143 -11.39 -10.15 9.95
CA ALA A 143 -12.60 -10.74 9.37
C ALA A 143 -13.69 -10.99 10.43
N GLU A 144 -13.32 -11.47 11.62
CA GLU A 144 -14.25 -11.58 12.76
C GLU A 144 -14.84 -10.22 13.14
N CYS A 145 -13.99 -9.20 13.24
CA CYS A 145 -14.42 -7.83 13.55
C CYS A 145 -15.39 -7.30 12.49
N GLN A 146 -15.06 -7.47 11.21
CA GLN A 146 -15.90 -7.00 10.10
C GLN A 146 -17.27 -7.69 10.10
N LYS A 147 -17.29 -9.01 10.35
CA LYS A 147 -18.51 -9.81 10.45
C LYS A 147 -19.37 -9.39 11.64
N ALA A 148 -18.77 -9.15 12.80
CA ALA A 148 -19.48 -8.72 14.00
C ALA A 148 -20.07 -7.30 13.84
N GLY A 149 -19.32 -6.39 13.21
CA GLY A 149 -19.74 -5.01 12.96
C GLY A 149 -20.86 -4.87 11.91
N LYS A 150 -21.02 -5.82 10.98
CA LYS A 150 -22.10 -5.88 9.95
C LYS A 150 -22.21 -4.67 9.02
N THR A 151 -21.19 -3.81 8.97
CA THR A 151 -21.14 -2.64 8.09
C THR A 151 -20.11 -2.78 6.97
N GLY A 152 -19.18 -3.73 7.08
CA GLY A 152 -17.97 -3.79 6.25
C GLY A 152 -16.82 -2.94 6.76
N LEU A 153 -17.06 -2.01 7.71
CA LEU A 153 -16.01 -1.22 8.35
C LEU A 153 -15.23 -2.06 9.36
N VAL A 154 -13.90 -1.93 9.34
CA VAL A 154 -13.00 -2.34 10.43
C VAL A 154 -12.12 -1.15 10.79
N CYS A 155 -12.20 -0.68 12.03
CA CYS A 155 -11.44 0.48 12.49
C CYS A 155 -11.13 0.38 13.99
N ALA A 156 -10.14 1.14 14.45
CA ALA A 156 -9.63 1.09 15.82
C ALA A 156 -9.61 2.46 16.53
N PHE A 157 -10.28 3.46 15.98
CA PHE A 157 -10.35 4.78 16.60
C PHE A 157 -10.96 4.69 18.01
N PRO A 158 -10.53 5.56 18.95
CA PRO A 158 -10.98 5.51 20.35
C PRO A 158 -12.48 5.84 20.51
N ASP A 159 -13.05 6.52 19.53
CA ASP A 159 -14.45 6.94 19.42
C ASP A 159 -15.20 6.21 18.28
N GLY A 160 -14.74 5.01 17.92
CA GLY A 160 -15.36 4.22 16.87
C GLY A 160 -15.38 4.94 15.51
N ALA A 161 -16.50 4.87 14.79
CA ALA A 161 -16.60 5.49 13.47
C ALA A 161 -16.81 7.03 13.50
N GLU A 162 -16.90 7.67 14.67
CA GLU A 162 -17.37 9.06 14.78
C GLU A 162 -16.58 10.04 13.89
N GLN A 163 -15.24 10.01 13.92
CA GLN A 163 -14.44 10.96 13.12
C GLN A 163 -14.56 10.71 11.61
N LEU A 164 -14.75 9.45 11.19
CA LEU A 164 -15.07 9.13 9.79
C LEU A 164 -16.43 9.70 9.39
N GLU A 165 -17.44 9.52 10.24
CA GLU A 165 -18.79 10.02 9.98
C GLU A 165 -18.86 11.55 9.95
N ARG A 166 -18.17 12.24 10.87
CA ARG A 166 -18.04 13.70 10.88
C ARG A 166 -17.34 14.20 9.61
N SER A 167 -16.27 13.52 9.20
CA SER A 167 -15.58 13.79 7.93
C SER A 167 -16.53 13.67 6.73
N LEU A 168 -17.35 12.62 6.68
CA LEU A 168 -18.33 12.40 5.62
C LEU A 168 -19.46 13.44 5.60
N ARG A 169 -19.88 13.93 6.78
CA ARG A 169 -20.87 15.01 6.92
C ARG A 169 -20.28 16.41 6.66
N GLY A 170 -18.96 16.53 6.53
CA GLY A 170 -18.28 17.82 6.39
C GLY A 170 -18.29 18.66 7.67
N GLU A 171 -18.41 18.01 8.82
CA GLU A 171 -18.32 18.63 10.14
C GLU A 171 -16.85 18.81 10.54
N GLU A 172 -16.57 19.59 11.58
CA GLU A 172 -15.23 19.60 12.19
C GLU A 172 -14.92 18.18 12.71
N PHE A 173 -13.67 17.71 12.59
CA PHE A 173 -13.24 16.41 13.11
C PHE A 173 -11.74 16.42 13.43
N ALA A 174 -11.32 15.51 14.31
CA ALA A 174 -9.96 15.37 14.78
C ALA A 174 -9.20 14.23 14.08
N GLY A 175 -7.87 14.33 14.07
CA GLY A 175 -6.99 13.31 13.51
C GLY A 175 -6.99 13.20 11.98
N VAL A 176 -6.61 12.02 11.51
CA VAL A 176 -6.39 11.70 10.09
C VAL A 176 -7.08 10.38 9.70
N PRO A 177 -8.42 10.29 9.83
CA PRO A 177 -9.14 9.03 9.77
C PRO A 177 -8.95 8.29 8.44
N TRP A 178 -8.97 8.99 7.30
CA TRP A 178 -8.75 8.36 5.98
C TRP A 178 -7.30 7.89 5.78
N TYR A 179 -6.30 8.61 6.30
CA TYR A 179 -4.92 8.10 6.36
C TYR A 179 -4.81 6.80 7.17
N THR A 180 -5.49 6.74 8.32
CA THR A 180 -5.48 5.57 9.18
C THR A 180 -6.15 4.38 8.51
N MET A 181 -7.32 4.61 7.89
CA MET A 181 -7.98 3.61 7.06
C MET A 181 -7.04 3.12 5.96
N HIS A 182 -6.39 4.00 5.22
CA HIS A 182 -5.43 3.63 4.17
C HIS A 182 -4.42 2.58 4.65
N LYS A 183 -3.88 2.66 5.88
CA LYS A 183 -2.91 1.66 6.36
C LYS A 183 -3.52 0.28 6.50
N VAL A 184 -4.76 0.19 6.95
CA VAL A 184 -5.50 -1.07 7.07
C VAL A 184 -5.77 -1.65 5.67
N TYR A 185 -6.22 -0.82 4.72
CA TYR A 185 -6.41 -1.26 3.34
C TYR A 185 -5.10 -1.77 2.71
N ALA A 186 -4.00 -1.01 2.86
CA ALA A 186 -2.70 -1.38 2.33
C ALA A 186 -2.20 -2.71 2.92
N GLY A 187 -2.35 -2.90 4.23
CA GLY A 187 -2.03 -4.16 4.90
C GLY A 187 -2.81 -5.34 4.34
N LEU A 188 -4.13 -5.20 4.15
CA LEU A 188 -4.96 -6.27 3.58
C LEU A 188 -4.60 -6.58 2.13
N ARG A 189 -4.33 -5.57 1.31
CA ARG A 189 -3.83 -5.73 -0.07
C ARG A 189 -2.50 -6.47 -0.09
N ASP A 190 -1.57 -6.11 0.78
CA ASP A 190 -0.26 -6.76 0.86
C ASP A 190 -0.38 -8.20 1.37
N ALA A 191 -1.27 -8.46 2.34
CA ALA A 191 -1.57 -9.81 2.79
C ALA A 191 -2.10 -10.71 1.67
N HIS A 192 -2.94 -10.17 0.79
CA HIS A 192 -3.39 -10.90 -0.40
C HIS A 192 -2.27 -11.07 -1.43
N VAL A 193 -1.65 -9.99 -1.88
CA VAL A 193 -0.71 -9.99 -3.01
C VAL A 193 0.63 -10.64 -2.68
N LEU A 194 1.13 -10.45 -1.46
CA LEU A 194 2.47 -10.91 -1.07
C LEU A 194 2.42 -12.22 -0.28
N ALA A 195 1.34 -12.47 0.47
CA ALA A 195 1.18 -13.67 1.29
C ALA A 195 0.06 -14.61 0.83
N ASN A 196 -0.57 -14.37 -0.33
CA ASN A 196 -1.61 -15.24 -0.91
C ASN A 196 -2.80 -15.50 0.06
N SER A 197 -3.19 -14.50 0.85
CA SER A 197 -4.35 -14.61 1.74
C SER A 197 -5.64 -14.22 1.00
N GLU A 198 -6.48 -15.21 0.65
CA GLU A 198 -7.79 -14.96 0.02
C GLU A 198 -8.76 -14.26 0.98
N LEU A 199 -8.73 -14.63 2.26
CA LEU A 199 -9.54 -13.97 3.28
C LEU A 199 -9.20 -12.47 3.40
N ALA A 200 -7.94 -12.08 3.17
CA ALA A 200 -7.56 -10.68 3.17
C ALA A 200 -8.23 -9.91 2.03
N LEU A 201 -8.36 -10.52 0.84
CA LEU A 201 -9.09 -9.93 -0.27
C LEU A 201 -10.58 -9.79 0.06
N GLU A 202 -11.20 -10.79 0.68
CA GLU A 202 -12.61 -10.72 1.10
C GLU A 202 -12.84 -9.53 2.05
N VAL A 203 -11.98 -9.38 3.06
CA VAL A 203 -12.07 -8.26 4.03
C VAL A 203 -11.82 -6.92 3.33
N LEU A 204 -10.81 -6.84 2.47
CA LEU A 204 -10.47 -5.64 1.69
C LEU A 204 -11.65 -5.20 0.80
N VAL A 205 -12.29 -6.13 0.12
CA VAL A 205 -13.46 -5.88 -0.73
C VAL A 205 -14.62 -5.39 0.12
N GLY A 206 -14.94 -6.06 1.24
CA GLY A 206 -16.00 -5.62 2.15
C GLY A 206 -15.76 -4.21 2.72
N LEU A 207 -14.50 -3.87 3.00
CA LEU A 207 -14.11 -2.53 3.45
C LEU A 207 -14.21 -1.49 2.33
N SER A 208 -13.84 -1.87 1.11
CA SER A 208 -13.97 -1.02 -0.09
C SER A 208 -15.43 -0.75 -0.46
N ASP A 209 -16.30 -1.76 -0.32
CA ASP A 209 -17.75 -1.62 -0.49
C ASP A 209 -18.37 -0.70 0.56
N TRP A 210 -17.88 -0.75 1.81
CA TRP A 210 -18.26 0.22 2.84
C TRP A 210 -17.86 1.64 2.40
N ALA A 211 -16.61 1.87 1.99
CA ALA A 211 -16.14 3.19 1.57
C ALA A 211 -16.93 3.72 0.36
N TRP A 212 -17.21 2.88 -0.64
CA TRP A 212 -18.08 3.22 -1.76
C TRP A 212 -19.44 3.70 -1.26
N ARG A 213 -20.12 2.90 -0.43
CA ARG A 213 -21.48 3.21 0.05
C ARG A 213 -21.56 4.51 0.84
N VAL A 214 -20.55 4.81 1.67
CA VAL A 214 -20.59 6.02 2.52
C VAL A 214 -20.15 7.28 1.76
N THR A 215 -19.38 7.14 0.69
CA THR A 215 -18.89 8.29 -0.10
C THR A 215 -19.70 8.55 -1.37
N GLU A 216 -20.44 7.57 -1.89
CA GLU A 216 -21.25 7.70 -3.11
C GLU A 216 -22.26 8.87 -3.05
N PRO A 217 -22.95 9.13 -1.92
CA PRO A 217 -23.88 10.26 -1.82
C PRO A 217 -23.23 11.66 -1.81
N LEU A 218 -21.91 11.76 -1.62
CA LEU A 218 -21.22 13.04 -1.56
C LEU A 218 -21.13 13.63 -2.98
N SER A 219 -21.25 14.94 -3.12
CA SER A 219 -20.85 15.64 -4.36
C SER A 219 -19.33 15.65 -4.52
N ASP A 220 -18.83 15.92 -5.73
CA ASP A 220 -17.39 16.05 -5.96
C ASP A 220 -16.77 17.17 -5.12
N ALA A 221 -17.49 18.28 -4.92
CA ALA A 221 -17.05 19.35 -4.03
C ALA A 221 -16.96 18.91 -2.55
N GLN A 222 -17.86 18.03 -2.09
CA GLN A 222 -17.77 17.44 -0.74
C GLN A 222 -16.61 16.46 -0.64
N MET A 223 -16.40 15.62 -1.67
CA MET A 223 -15.23 14.74 -1.73
C MET A 223 -13.93 15.53 -1.67
N GLN A 224 -13.78 16.60 -2.46
CA GLN A 224 -12.56 17.41 -2.43
C GLN A 224 -12.33 18.07 -1.06
N ARG A 225 -13.37 18.55 -0.37
CA ARG A 225 -13.25 19.06 1.01
C ARG A 225 -12.84 17.98 2.02
N LEU A 226 -13.34 16.75 1.86
CA LEU A 226 -12.91 15.62 2.69
C LEU A 226 -11.40 15.36 2.53
N LEU A 227 -10.86 15.57 1.33
CA LEU A 227 -9.45 15.41 1.00
C LEU A 227 -8.54 16.57 1.47
N ASP A 228 -9.10 17.65 2.03
CA ASP A 228 -8.31 18.71 2.67
C ASP A 228 -7.56 18.20 3.91
N ARG A 229 -8.03 17.10 4.53
CA ARG A 229 -7.29 16.38 5.58
C ARG A 229 -6.53 15.20 4.98
N GLU A 230 -5.39 14.87 5.59
CA GLU A 230 -4.54 13.77 5.16
C GLU A 230 -5.33 12.45 5.00
N HIS A 231 -5.24 11.89 3.80
CA HIS A 231 -5.96 10.69 3.37
C HIS A 231 -5.01 9.57 2.90
N GLY A 232 -3.70 9.75 3.07
CA GLY A 232 -2.71 8.78 2.60
C GLY A 232 -2.88 8.45 1.11
N GLY A 233 -2.69 7.17 0.74
CA GLY A 233 -2.85 6.66 -0.62
C GLY A 233 -4.19 5.97 -0.84
N MET A 234 -5.30 6.53 -0.35
CA MET A 234 -6.64 5.95 -0.58
C MET A 234 -6.94 5.78 -2.08
N ASN A 235 -6.47 6.69 -2.93
CA ASN A 235 -6.61 6.56 -4.38
C ASN A 235 -5.80 5.37 -4.95
N GLU A 236 -4.55 5.18 -4.54
CA GLU A 236 -3.71 4.03 -4.93
C GLU A 236 -4.41 2.72 -4.57
N ILE A 237 -4.79 2.58 -3.30
CA ILE A 237 -5.27 1.30 -2.80
C ILE A 237 -6.62 0.90 -3.41
N LEU A 238 -7.47 1.86 -3.75
CA LEU A 238 -8.73 1.61 -4.44
C LEU A 238 -8.54 1.28 -5.92
N ALA A 239 -7.51 1.85 -6.57
CA ALA A 239 -7.12 1.46 -7.92
C ALA A 239 -6.58 0.02 -7.92
N ASP A 240 -5.84 -0.39 -6.90
CA ASP A 240 -5.41 -1.78 -6.74
C ASP A 240 -6.60 -2.73 -6.53
N VAL A 241 -7.60 -2.34 -5.72
CA VAL A 241 -8.83 -3.13 -5.57
C VAL A 241 -9.55 -3.28 -6.92
N HIS A 242 -9.57 -2.25 -7.75
CA HIS A 242 -10.07 -2.39 -9.13
C HIS A 242 -9.27 -3.42 -9.93
N VAL A 243 -7.94 -3.39 -9.88
CA VAL A 243 -7.09 -4.38 -10.59
C VAL A 243 -7.34 -5.80 -10.08
N LEU A 244 -7.51 -5.98 -8.77
CA LEU A 244 -7.73 -7.29 -8.14
C LEU A 244 -9.12 -7.87 -8.43
N THR A 245 -10.15 -7.03 -8.57
CA THR A 245 -11.55 -7.47 -8.69
C THR A 245 -12.14 -7.29 -10.08
N ASN A 246 -11.52 -6.46 -10.92
CA ASN A 246 -12.04 -5.97 -12.19
C ASN A 246 -13.41 -5.25 -12.08
N ASP A 247 -13.80 -4.77 -10.89
CA ASP A 247 -15.04 -4.00 -10.70
C ASP A 247 -14.76 -2.50 -10.95
N PRO A 248 -15.39 -1.86 -11.95
CA PRO A 248 -15.12 -0.46 -12.31
C PRO A 248 -15.55 0.55 -11.26
N LYS A 249 -16.37 0.18 -10.26
CA LYS A 249 -16.76 1.11 -9.20
C LYS A 249 -15.57 1.53 -8.33
N TYR A 250 -14.58 0.65 -8.14
CA TYR A 250 -13.40 0.96 -7.34
C TYR A 250 -12.45 1.90 -8.06
N LEU A 251 -12.35 1.83 -9.39
CA LEU A 251 -11.61 2.82 -10.17
C LEU A 251 -12.26 4.19 -10.05
N ARG A 252 -13.60 4.27 -10.19
CA ARG A 252 -14.32 5.53 -9.94
C ARG A 252 -14.09 6.04 -8.53
N LEU A 253 -14.07 5.16 -7.52
CA LEU A 253 -13.81 5.55 -6.15
C LEU A 253 -12.38 6.10 -5.98
N ALA A 254 -11.38 5.45 -6.58
CA ALA A 254 -10.00 5.89 -6.59
C ALA A 254 -9.84 7.29 -7.23
N GLU A 255 -10.50 7.54 -8.35
CA GLU A 255 -10.55 8.84 -9.00
C GLU A 255 -11.17 9.91 -8.08
N ARG A 256 -12.23 9.57 -7.34
CA ARG A 256 -12.86 10.50 -6.39
C ARG A 256 -12.02 10.79 -5.15
N PHE A 257 -11.17 9.85 -4.74
CA PHE A 257 -10.14 10.05 -3.70
C PHE A 257 -8.87 10.75 -4.21
N SER A 258 -8.82 11.16 -5.49
CA SER A 258 -7.68 11.88 -6.05
C SER A 258 -7.83 13.39 -5.83
N HIS A 259 -6.94 13.96 -5.00
CA HIS A 259 -7.02 15.33 -4.56
C HIS A 259 -6.57 16.32 -5.66
N ARG A 260 -7.52 17.02 -6.27
CA ARG A 260 -7.30 17.86 -7.45
C ARG A 260 -6.46 19.10 -7.15
N ALA A 261 -6.60 19.67 -5.94
CA ALA A 261 -5.77 20.79 -5.52
C ALA A 261 -4.27 20.47 -5.53
N LEU A 262 -3.90 19.19 -5.36
CA LEU A 262 -2.52 18.72 -5.46
C LEU A 262 -2.15 18.26 -6.87
N LEU A 263 -3.07 17.58 -7.57
CA LEU A 263 -2.76 16.93 -8.85
C LEU A 263 -2.83 17.87 -10.05
N ASP A 264 -3.79 18.80 -10.09
CA ASP A 264 -3.98 19.69 -11.25
C ASP A 264 -2.77 20.61 -11.54
N PRO A 265 -1.97 21.04 -10.54
CA PRO A 265 -0.75 21.82 -10.78
C PRO A 265 0.52 21.02 -11.19
N LEU A 266 0.53 19.69 -11.10
CA LEU A 266 1.70 18.84 -11.39
C LEU A 266 1.88 18.56 -12.88
#